data_AF-A0AA38JAP9-F1
#
_entry.id   AF-A0AA38JAP9-F1
#
_cell.length_a   1.000
_cell.length_b   1.000
_cell.length_c   1.000
_cell.angle_alpha   90.00
_cell.angle_beta   90.00
_cell.angle_gamma   90.00
#
_symmetry.space_group_name_H-M   'P 1'
#
loop_
_entity.id
_entity.type
_entity.pdbx_description
1 polymer ?
#
loop_
_entity_poly.entity_id
_entity_poly.type
_entity_poly.pdbx_seq_one_letter_code
_entity_poly.pdbx_strand_id
1 'polypeptide(L)'
;MLDNANTFRLITLLLLSTLVASSLATNARVLIYSATADFRHDSIPTAIQALQSKQSSFGIQFENTEDKAQFTDQILAQYDALLFLDNTGEVLDDSGKAALQKYLNLGGNYIGIHAASDCLRNTTFYGNEVGAFFDYHPALQNATVDVIDASHPSTSMLPAQWHVQDEMYNFKTDPRAIGATVILSANESSYVDTGTHLGQGTPHPTAWFQEHGAGAEDNGSSGRSFYTSLGHLNETWQDELFLAHVFGGITWTLQSNTTLAFNASAQVGNPPASTSNSTSSSSTSILPTPSSSSSAIISCPSIDKFVAEFMIVIVAAYFPWLFRS
;
A
#
# COMPACT_ATOMS: atom_id res chain seq x y z
N MET A 1 30.87 45.72 -42.78
CA MET A 1 30.33 45.46 -41.42
C MET A 1 28.97 44.82 -41.62
N LEU A 2 28.90 43.50 -41.52
CA LEU A 2 27.67 42.72 -41.65
C LEU A 2 27.27 42.33 -40.23
N ASP A 3 26.08 42.77 -39.82
CA ASP A 3 25.60 42.64 -38.44
C ASP A 3 25.22 41.20 -38.09
N ASN A 4 25.90 40.71 -37.07
CA ASN A 4 26.00 39.32 -36.63
C ASN A 4 24.89 38.95 -35.62
N ALA A 5 23.68 39.48 -35.80
CA ALA A 5 22.63 39.41 -34.77
C ALA A 5 21.47 38.44 -35.06
N ASN A 6 21.33 37.95 -36.31
CA ASN A 6 20.17 37.13 -36.69
C ASN A 6 20.46 35.64 -36.87
N THR A 7 21.72 35.21 -36.83
CA THR A 7 22.10 33.79 -36.99
C THR A 7 22.08 33.00 -35.68
N PHE A 8 22.03 33.68 -34.52
CA PHE A 8 22.01 33.05 -33.20
C PHE A 8 20.60 32.74 -32.66
N ARG A 9 19.53 33.22 -33.31
CA ARG A 9 18.14 32.95 -32.89
C ARG A 9 17.52 31.72 -33.56
N LEU A 10 18.17 31.12 -34.55
CA LEU A 10 17.67 29.91 -35.22
C LEU A 10 18.32 28.60 -34.72
N ILE A 11 19.39 28.66 -33.92
CA ILE A 11 20.07 27.45 -33.42
C ILE A 11 19.62 27.08 -31.99
N THR A 12 19.00 28.01 -31.25
CA THR A 12 18.44 27.73 -29.91
C THR A 12 17.01 27.15 -29.92
N LEU A 13 16.44 26.90 -31.10
CA LEU A 13 15.11 26.31 -31.26
C LEU A 13 15.14 24.85 -31.76
N LEU A 14 16.31 24.23 -31.83
CA LEU A 14 16.48 22.85 -32.31
C LEU A 14 17.18 21.91 -31.31
N LEU A 15 17.14 22.21 -30.01
CA LEU A 15 17.80 21.39 -28.97
C LEU A 15 16.99 21.24 -27.68
N LEU A 16 15.68 21.46 -27.72
CA LEU A 16 14.79 21.14 -26.61
C LEU A 16 13.52 20.43 -27.11
N SER A 17 13.69 19.46 -28.00
CA SER A 17 12.77 18.33 -28.03
C SER A 17 13.02 17.55 -26.74
N THR A 18 12.37 18.00 -25.66
CA THR A 18 12.25 17.25 -24.43
C THR A 18 11.63 15.90 -24.79
N LEU A 19 12.47 14.86 -24.82
CA LEU A 19 12.03 13.51 -24.52
C LEU A 19 11.57 13.54 -23.06
N VAL A 20 10.36 14.04 -22.82
CA VAL A 20 9.57 13.53 -21.71
C VAL A 20 9.19 12.13 -22.19
N ALA A 21 10.08 11.17 -21.98
CA ALA A 21 9.66 9.79 -21.87
C ALA A 21 8.65 9.83 -20.72
N SER A 22 7.37 9.88 -21.06
CA SER A 22 6.33 9.53 -20.12
C SER A 22 6.66 8.09 -19.78
N SER A 23 7.31 7.86 -18.64
CA SER A 23 7.21 6.54 -18.04
C SER A 23 5.70 6.36 -17.91
N LEU A 24 5.16 5.36 -18.60
CA LEU A 24 3.87 4.85 -18.21
C LEU A 24 4.12 4.42 -16.77
N ALA A 25 3.66 5.24 -15.81
CA ALA A 25 3.68 4.86 -14.42
C ALA A 25 2.86 3.58 -14.35
N THR A 26 3.54 2.44 -14.31
CA THR A 26 2.88 1.16 -14.16
C THR A 26 2.29 1.17 -12.77
N ASN A 27 0.97 1.09 -12.68
CA ASN A 27 0.29 1.03 -11.39
C ASN A 27 0.92 -0.10 -10.57
N ALA A 28 1.22 0.18 -9.30
CA ALA A 28 1.68 -0.86 -8.39
C ALA A 28 0.58 -1.93 -8.25
N ARG A 29 0.95 -3.21 -8.23
CA ARG A 29 -0.02 -4.30 -8.09
C ARG A 29 -0.03 -4.82 -6.66
N VAL A 30 -1.21 -4.94 -6.07
CA VAL A 30 -1.38 -5.47 -4.71
C VAL A 30 -2.34 -6.65 -4.75
N LEU A 31 -1.90 -7.79 -4.22
CA LEU A 31 -2.76 -8.96 -4.03
C LEU A 31 -3.38 -8.92 -2.63
N ILE A 32 -4.69 -8.73 -2.56
CA ILE A 32 -5.48 -8.88 -1.34
C ILE A 32 -5.74 -10.37 -1.12
N TYR A 33 -5.22 -10.91 -0.02
CA TYR A 33 -5.49 -12.28 0.42
C TYR A 33 -6.40 -12.25 1.63
N SER A 34 -7.59 -12.85 1.51
CA SER A 34 -8.64 -12.77 2.55
C SER A 34 -9.21 -14.14 2.96
N ALA A 35 -8.45 -15.21 2.70
CA ALA A 35 -8.83 -16.55 3.15
C ALA A 35 -8.87 -16.63 4.69
N THR A 36 -9.82 -17.39 5.21
CA THR A 36 -9.97 -17.68 6.65
C THR A 36 -10.15 -19.18 6.85
N ALA A 37 -9.49 -19.73 7.85
CA ALA A 37 -9.64 -21.12 8.30
C ALA A 37 -10.21 -21.21 9.73
N ASP A 38 -10.53 -20.07 10.35
CA ASP A 38 -11.22 -19.94 11.63
C ASP A 38 -12.31 -18.84 11.51
N PHE A 39 -12.43 -17.92 12.49
CA PHE A 39 -13.43 -16.85 12.47
C PHE A 39 -13.39 -16.02 11.18
N ARG A 40 -14.56 -15.74 10.61
CA ARG A 40 -14.75 -15.01 9.36
C ARG A 40 -15.39 -13.66 9.66
N HIS A 41 -14.68 -12.58 9.37
CA HIS A 41 -15.19 -11.23 9.56
C HIS A 41 -16.17 -10.86 8.43
N ASP A 42 -17.34 -10.31 8.80
CA ASP A 42 -18.36 -9.87 7.84
C ASP A 42 -17.91 -8.64 7.02
N SER A 43 -16.88 -7.92 7.48
CA SER A 43 -16.33 -6.72 6.83
C SER A 43 -15.53 -7.01 5.56
N ILE A 44 -15.06 -8.24 5.36
CA ILE A 44 -14.13 -8.59 4.26
C ILE A 44 -14.62 -8.14 2.87
N PRO A 45 -15.88 -8.39 2.46
CA PRO A 45 -16.37 -7.91 1.16
C PRO A 45 -16.40 -6.38 1.06
N THR A 46 -16.79 -5.69 2.14
CA THR A 46 -16.85 -4.22 2.20
C THR A 46 -15.45 -3.62 2.13
N ALA A 47 -14.48 -4.23 2.82
CA ALA A 47 -13.08 -3.84 2.80
C ALA A 47 -12.47 -3.95 1.40
N ILE A 48 -12.67 -5.09 0.72
CA ILE A 48 -12.21 -5.31 -0.65
C ILE A 48 -12.82 -4.26 -1.59
N GLN A 49 -14.12 -4.02 -1.48
CA GLN A 49 -14.82 -3.02 -2.29
C GLN A 49 -14.26 -1.61 -2.03
N ALA A 50 -14.05 -1.23 -0.76
CA ALA A 50 -13.51 0.08 -0.40
C ALA A 50 -12.10 0.28 -0.99
N LEU A 51 -11.22 -0.72 -0.87
CA LEU A 51 -9.88 -0.71 -1.46
C LEU A 51 -9.92 -0.56 -2.99
N GLN A 52 -10.69 -1.40 -3.67
CA GLN A 52 -10.80 -1.39 -5.14
C GLN A 52 -11.45 -0.11 -5.66
N SER A 53 -12.40 0.49 -4.93
CA SER A 53 -13.10 1.72 -5.35
C SER A 53 -12.17 2.93 -5.49
N LYS A 54 -11.05 2.94 -4.76
CA LYS A 54 -10.07 4.04 -4.74
C LYS A 54 -8.80 3.76 -5.52
N GLN A 55 -8.69 2.59 -6.17
CA GLN A 55 -7.47 2.12 -6.82
C GLN A 55 -6.86 3.14 -7.81
N SER A 56 -7.71 3.78 -8.64
CA SER A 56 -7.27 4.79 -9.61
C SER A 56 -6.78 6.08 -8.97
N SER A 57 -7.31 6.46 -7.80
CA SER A 57 -6.88 7.65 -7.07
C SER A 57 -5.46 7.51 -6.51
N PHE A 58 -5.02 6.27 -6.28
CA PHE A 58 -3.71 5.98 -5.71
C PHE A 58 -2.72 5.38 -6.71
N GLY A 59 -3.12 5.15 -7.97
CA GLY A 59 -2.25 4.48 -8.96
C GLY A 59 -1.90 3.04 -8.57
N ILE A 60 -2.85 2.36 -7.92
CA ILE A 60 -2.71 0.97 -7.46
C ILE A 60 -3.70 0.10 -8.25
N GLN A 61 -3.32 -1.13 -8.55
CA GLN A 61 -4.20 -2.17 -9.05
C GLN A 61 -4.36 -3.23 -7.97
N PHE A 62 -5.57 -3.38 -7.45
CA PHE A 62 -5.90 -4.40 -6.47
C PHE A 62 -6.52 -5.62 -7.16
N GLU A 63 -5.94 -6.78 -6.93
CA GLU A 63 -6.55 -8.08 -7.20
C GLU A 63 -6.82 -8.76 -5.86
N ASN A 64 -7.85 -9.59 -5.77
CA ASN A 64 -8.18 -10.29 -4.54
C ASN A 64 -8.35 -11.79 -4.76
N THR A 65 -7.95 -12.58 -3.79
CA THR A 65 -8.12 -14.03 -3.78
C THR A 65 -8.34 -14.55 -2.36
N GLU A 66 -9.02 -15.70 -2.27
CA GLU A 66 -9.08 -16.55 -1.08
C GLU A 66 -8.50 -17.95 -1.40
N ASP A 67 -8.04 -18.16 -2.63
CA ASP A 67 -7.48 -19.42 -3.09
C ASP A 67 -5.99 -19.49 -2.76
N LYS A 68 -5.64 -20.34 -1.78
CA LYS A 68 -4.24 -20.60 -1.40
C LYS A 68 -3.38 -21.15 -2.55
N ALA A 69 -3.97 -21.74 -3.60
CA ALA A 69 -3.21 -22.19 -4.77
C ALA A 69 -2.58 -21.05 -5.57
N GLN A 70 -2.98 -19.80 -5.31
CA GLN A 70 -2.32 -18.61 -5.86
C GLN A 70 -0.95 -18.33 -5.21
N PHE A 71 -0.63 -18.93 -4.05
CA PHE A 71 0.66 -18.75 -3.38
C PHE A 71 1.75 -19.62 -4.02
N THR A 72 2.17 -19.20 -5.21
CA THR A 72 3.31 -19.78 -5.94
C THR A 72 4.32 -18.68 -6.28
N ASP A 73 5.60 -19.03 -6.41
CA ASP A 73 6.66 -18.09 -6.77
C ASP A 73 6.29 -17.22 -7.99
N GLN A 74 5.72 -17.84 -9.03
CA GLN A 74 5.40 -17.17 -10.28
C GLN A 74 4.24 -16.17 -10.15
N ILE A 75 3.27 -16.46 -9.28
CA ILE A 75 2.12 -15.58 -9.07
C ILE A 75 2.51 -14.45 -8.12
N LEU A 76 3.13 -14.76 -6.98
CA LEU A 76 3.51 -13.75 -5.99
C LEU A 76 4.52 -12.74 -6.53
N ALA A 77 5.44 -13.16 -7.41
CA ALA A 77 6.42 -12.25 -8.03
C ALA A 77 5.81 -11.14 -8.89
N GLN A 78 4.52 -11.21 -9.23
CA GLN A 78 3.84 -10.19 -10.04
C GLN A 78 3.30 -9.01 -9.23
N TYR A 79 3.35 -9.08 -7.89
CA TYR A 79 2.78 -8.10 -7.00
C TYR A 79 3.86 -7.33 -6.24
N ASP A 80 3.63 -6.03 -6.09
CA ASP A 80 4.48 -5.11 -5.34
C ASP A 80 4.18 -5.15 -3.84
N ALA A 81 3.00 -5.62 -3.45
CA ALA A 81 2.68 -5.96 -2.06
C ALA A 81 1.67 -7.11 -1.97
N LEU A 82 1.75 -7.87 -0.88
CA LEU A 82 0.69 -8.77 -0.46
C LEU A 82 -0.04 -8.14 0.73
N LEU A 83 -1.36 -8.03 0.62
CA LEU A 83 -2.23 -7.48 1.65
C LEU A 83 -3.05 -8.61 2.27
N PHE A 84 -2.69 -9.02 3.48
CA PHE A 84 -3.42 -9.96 4.30
C PHE A 84 -4.56 -9.22 5.00
N LEU A 85 -5.80 -9.54 4.65
CA LEU A 85 -7.01 -8.87 5.09
C LEU A 85 -7.86 -9.85 5.89
N ASP A 86 -7.91 -9.65 7.21
CA ASP A 86 -8.76 -10.41 8.14
C ASP A 86 -8.53 -11.93 8.15
N ASN A 87 -7.34 -12.40 7.75
CA ASN A 87 -7.02 -13.82 7.71
C ASN A 87 -6.99 -14.44 9.10
N THR A 88 -7.65 -15.57 9.32
CA THR A 88 -7.62 -16.31 10.59
C THR A 88 -7.24 -17.77 10.37
N GLY A 89 -6.57 -18.39 11.34
CA GLY A 89 -6.21 -19.81 11.27
C GLY A 89 -5.12 -20.17 10.25
N GLU A 90 -5.06 -21.45 9.85
CA GLU A 90 -4.00 -21.97 8.96
C GLU A 90 -4.39 -21.82 7.49
N VAL A 91 -4.15 -20.63 6.93
CA VAL A 91 -4.63 -20.23 5.60
C VAL A 91 -3.69 -20.63 4.45
N LEU A 92 -2.48 -21.11 4.74
CA LEU A 92 -1.52 -21.59 3.75
C LEU A 92 -1.00 -22.98 4.16
N ASP A 93 -0.74 -23.83 3.16
CA ASP A 93 0.06 -25.04 3.38
C ASP A 93 1.56 -24.73 3.28
N ASP A 94 2.39 -25.73 3.52
CA ASP A 94 3.84 -25.57 3.57
C ASP A 94 4.43 -25.05 2.24
N SER A 95 3.81 -25.39 1.11
CA SER A 95 4.24 -24.88 -0.20
C SER A 95 3.92 -23.40 -0.36
N GLY A 96 2.72 -22.97 0.07
CA GLY A 96 2.34 -21.57 0.07
C GLY A 96 3.18 -20.72 1.05
N LYS A 97 3.52 -21.26 2.22
CA LYS A 97 4.44 -20.61 3.17
C LYS A 97 5.85 -20.46 2.58
N ALA A 98 6.35 -21.49 1.90
CA ALA A 98 7.66 -21.42 1.25
C ALA A 98 7.68 -20.35 0.13
N ALA A 99 6.61 -20.25 -0.66
CA ALA A 99 6.45 -19.20 -1.66
C ALA A 99 6.39 -17.80 -1.03
N LEU A 100 5.64 -17.65 0.07
CA LEU A 100 5.57 -16.39 0.82
C LEU A 100 6.93 -15.99 1.39
N GLN A 101 7.64 -16.90 2.07
CA GLN A 101 8.98 -16.65 2.60
C GLN A 101 9.94 -16.20 1.49
N LYS A 102 9.91 -16.88 0.35
CA LYS A 102 10.73 -16.51 -0.81
C LYS A 102 10.37 -15.13 -1.35
N TYR A 103 9.08 -14.82 -1.48
CA TYR A 103 8.62 -13.50 -1.89
C TYR A 103 9.16 -12.39 -0.97
N LEU A 104 9.10 -12.57 0.36
CA LEU A 104 9.66 -11.63 1.33
C LEU A 104 11.18 -11.50 1.20
N ASN A 105 11.89 -12.63 1.04
CA ASN A 105 13.34 -12.66 0.82
C ASN A 105 13.78 -11.93 -0.47
N LEU A 106 12.89 -11.80 -1.46
CA LEU A 106 13.15 -11.09 -2.72
C LEU A 106 12.78 -9.59 -2.64
N GLY A 107 12.45 -9.08 -1.46
CA GLY A 107 12.10 -7.68 -1.23
C GLY A 107 10.62 -7.37 -1.41
N GLY A 108 9.76 -8.39 -1.46
CA GLY A 108 8.32 -8.20 -1.51
C GLY A 108 7.80 -7.49 -0.27
N ASN A 109 6.86 -6.56 -0.46
CA ASN A 109 6.24 -5.83 0.63
C ASN A 109 5.04 -6.59 1.23
N TYR A 110 4.77 -6.32 2.51
CA TYR A 110 3.67 -6.92 3.26
C TYR A 110 2.78 -5.86 3.92
N ILE A 111 1.47 -6.11 3.90
CA ILE A 111 0.47 -5.32 4.62
C ILE A 111 -0.43 -6.30 5.36
N GLY A 112 -0.60 -6.13 6.67
CA GLY A 112 -1.56 -6.87 7.47
C GLY A 112 -2.65 -5.95 8.03
N ILE A 113 -3.91 -6.36 7.93
CA ILE A 113 -5.03 -5.61 8.48
C ILE A 113 -5.84 -6.50 9.41
N HIS A 114 -6.14 -5.94 10.59
CA HIS A 114 -6.98 -6.50 11.64
C HIS A 114 -6.60 -7.95 11.96
N ALA A 115 -7.43 -8.93 11.58
CA ALA A 115 -7.18 -10.31 11.97
C ALA A 115 -6.01 -10.98 11.25
N ALA A 116 -5.31 -10.32 10.32
CA ALA A 116 -4.07 -10.88 9.73
C ALA A 116 -3.05 -11.40 10.78
N SER A 117 -3.02 -10.83 11.98
CA SER A 117 -2.21 -11.30 13.11
C SER A 117 -2.72 -12.57 13.81
N ASP A 118 -3.88 -13.10 13.43
CA ASP A 118 -4.53 -14.32 13.95
C ASP A 118 -4.21 -15.57 13.08
N CYS A 119 -3.73 -15.39 11.85
CA CYS A 119 -3.39 -16.53 10.99
C CYS A 119 -1.93 -17.03 11.13
N LEU A 120 -1.68 -18.25 10.65
CA LEU A 120 -0.34 -18.87 10.53
C LEU A 120 0.48 -18.83 11.83
N ARG A 121 -0.16 -18.93 13.00
CA ARG A 121 0.43 -18.77 14.34
C ARG A 121 1.62 -19.68 14.65
N ASN A 122 1.81 -20.76 13.90
CA ASN A 122 2.94 -21.69 14.04
C ASN A 122 4.09 -21.42 13.05
N THR A 123 4.01 -20.32 12.29
CA THR A 123 4.99 -19.96 11.25
C THR A 123 5.82 -18.77 11.72
N THR A 124 7.02 -19.02 12.23
CA THR A 124 7.86 -18.01 12.88
C THR A 124 8.12 -16.78 12.02
N PHE A 125 8.51 -16.97 10.75
CA PHE A 125 8.83 -15.84 9.86
C PHE A 125 7.61 -14.95 9.62
N TYR A 126 6.40 -15.54 9.54
CA TYR A 126 5.18 -14.78 9.38
C TYR A 126 4.87 -13.95 10.62
N GLY A 127 5.07 -14.53 11.81
CA GLY A 127 4.95 -13.81 13.09
C GLY A 127 5.88 -12.60 13.17
N ASN A 128 7.12 -12.75 12.69
CA ASN A 128 8.06 -11.63 12.59
C ASN A 128 7.63 -10.61 11.54
N GLU A 129 7.12 -11.05 10.38
CA GLU A 129 6.68 -10.15 9.29
C GLU A 129 5.47 -9.31 9.69
N VAL A 130 4.46 -9.91 10.32
CA VAL A 130 3.32 -9.17 10.87
C VAL A 130 3.71 -8.36 12.11
N GLY A 131 4.74 -8.81 12.84
CA GLY A 131 5.36 -8.12 13.98
C GLY A 131 4.93 -8.67 15.34
N ALA A 132 3.66 -9.04 15.49
CA ALA A 132 3.16 -9.75 16.67
C ALA A 132 1.89 -10.54 16.35
N PHE A 133 1.73 -11.71 16.96
CA PHE A 133 0.49 -12.48 16.85
C PHE A 133 -0.57 -11.96 17.82
N PHE A 134 -1.82 -11.96 17.35
CA PHE A 134 -3.01 -11.73 18.16
C PHE A 134 -3.09 -12.74 19.32
N ASP A 135 -3.50 -12.25 20.49
CA ASP A 135 -3.77 -13.04 21.69
C ASP A 135 -5.27 -13.10 22.03
N TYR A 136 -5.85 -11.95 22.38
CA TYR A 136 -7.28 -11.78 22.67
C TYR A 136 -7.70 -10.32 22.49
N HIS A 137 -9.00 -10.03 22.57
CA HIS A 137 -9.52 -8.67 22.70
C HIS A 137 -10.70 -8.65 23.71
N PRO A 138 -10.98 -7.52 24.38
CA PRO A 138 -12.25 -7.36 25.09
C PRO A 138 -13.40 -7.21 24.09
N ALA A 139 -14.64 -7.15 24.57
CA ALA A 139 -15.79 -6.97 23.70
C ALA A 139 -15.65 -5.71 22.82
N LEU A 140 -16.15 -5.79 21.59
CA LEU A 140 -16.27 -4.66 20.67
C LEU A 140 -16.95 -3.48 21.38
N GLN A 141 -16.28 -2.34 21.42
CA GLN A 141 -16.72 -1.17 22.17
C GLN A 141 -16.07 0.10 21.64
N ASN A 142 -16.53 1.25 22.15
CA ASN A 142 -15.87 2.52 21.87
C ASN A 142 -14.53 2.59 22.61
N ALA A 143 -13.49 3.04 21.92
CA ALA A 143 -12.17 3.24 22.46
C ALA A 143 -11.53 4.49 21.85
N THR A 144 -10.49 4.99 22.51
CA THR A 144 -9.61 6.03 21.98
C THR A 144 -8.28 5.40 21.58
N VAL A 145 -7.82 5.71 20.38
CA VAL A 145 -6.49 5.37 19.88
C VAL A 145 -5.66 6.66 19.83
N ASP A 146 -4.56 6.69 20.58
CA ASP A 146 -3.63 7.81 20.62
C ASP A 146 -2.60 7.70 19.48
N VAL A 147 -2.36 8.81 18.77
CA VAL A 147 -1.33 8.90 17.72
C VAL A 147 0.03 9.14 18.36
N ILE A 148 0.92 8.16 18.25
CA ILE A 148 2.28 8.23 18.81
C ILE A 148 3.21 9.03 17.88
N ASP A 149 3.07 8.80 16.57
CA ASP A 149 3.84 9.49 15.54
C ASP A 149 2.88 10.01 14.47
N ALA A 150 2.78 11.34 14.34
CA ALA A 150 1.95 12.01 13.33
C ALA A 150 2.73 12.35 12.05
N SER A 151 4.00 11.95 11.92
CA SER A 151 4.80 12.18 10.71
C SER A 151 4.63 11.09 9.66
N HIS A 152 4.20 9.89 10.07
CA HIS A 152 3.99 8.77 9.16
C HIS A 152 2.76 9.01 8.25
N PRO A 153 2.80 8.67 6.95
CA PRO A 153 1.68 8.91 6.03
C PRO A 153 0.35 8.31 6.46
N SER A 154 0.37 7.16 7.15
CA SER A 154 -0.84 6.52 7.70
C SER A 154 -1.44 7.25 8.90
N THR A 155 -0.75 8.20 9.52
CA THR A 155 -1.22 8.86 10.76
C THR A 155 -1.25 10.39 10.67
N SER A 156 -0.62 10.98 9.64
CA SER A 156 -0.48 12.44 9.49
C SER A 156 -1.77 13.26 9.42
N MET A 157 -2.86 12.62 9.01
CA MET A 157 -4.21 13.18 8.94
C MET A 157 -5.06 12.90 10.18
N LEU A 158 -4.63 11.99 11.06
CA LEU A 158 -5.41 11.57 12.21
C LEU A 158 -5.37 12.64 13.31
N PRO A 159 -6.48 12.83 14.07
CA PRO A 159 -6.41 13.60 15.30
C PRO A 159 -5.50 12.92 16.31
N ALA A 160 -4.88 13.68 17.21
CA ALA A 160 -3.99 13.15 18.24
C ALA A 160 -4.66 12.06 19.11
N GLN A 161 -5.97 12.19 19.32
CA GLN A 161 -6.83 11.17 19.91
C GLN A 161 -7.92 10.80 18.91
N TRP A 162 -7.87 9.59 18.40
CA TRP A 162 -8.80 9.08 17.42
C TRP A 162 -9.82 8.17 18.08
N HIS A 163 -11.09 8.58 18.07
CA HIS A 163 -12.17 7.80 18.64
C HIS A 163 -12.70 6.79 17.63
N VAL A 164 -12.74 5.52 18.03
CA VAL A 164 -13.14 4.40 17.18
C VAL A 164 -14.12 3.49 17.93
N GLN A 165 -14.88 2.69 17.19
CA GLN A 165 -15.60 1.54 17.72
C GLN A 165 -14.98 0.29 17.09
N ASP A 166 -14.23 -0.49 17.86
CA ASP A 166 -13.53 -1.68 17.36
C ASP A 166 -13.15 -2.61 18.51
N GLU A 167 -12.47 -3.70 18.18
CA GLU A 167 -11.88 -4.65 19.12
C GLU A 167 -10.44 -4.24 19.43
N MET A 168 -10.16 -3.88 20.69
CA MET A 168 -8.80 -3.49 21.11
C MET A 168 -7.94 -4.75 21.32
N TYR A 169 -7.23 -5.15 20.26
CA TYR A 169 -6.41 -6.36 20.25
C TYR A 169 -5.26 -6.29 21.23
N ASN A 170 -5.11 -7.33 22.04
CA ASN A 170 -3.90 -7.64 22.79
C ASN A 170 -3.04 -8.63 21.99
N PHE A 171 -1.72 -8.56 22.18
CA PHE A 171 -0.73 -9.30 21.40
C PHE A 171 0.13 -10.20 22.28
N LYS A 172 0.61 -11.30 21.70
CA LYS A 172 1.45 -12.28 22.43
C LYS A 172 2.87 -11.76 22.74
N THR A 173 3.34 -10.77 21.98
CA THR A 173 4.69 -10.22 22.06
C THR A 173 4.68 -8.73 21.71
N ASP A 174 5.66 -7.97 22.18
CA ASP A 174 5.87 -6.58 21.77
C ASP A 174 6.47 -6.55 20.35
N PRO A 175 5.78 -5.96 19.34
CA PRO A 175 6.32 -5.87 17.98
C PRO A 175 7.63 -5.05 17.93
N ARG A 176 7.90 -4.19 18.92
CA ARG A 176 9.16 -3.44 19.01
C ARG A 176 10.37 -4.36 19.25
N ALA A 177 10.16 -5.56 19.81
CA ALA A 177 11.25 -6.51 20.07
C ALA A 177 11.92 -7.01 18.78
N ILE A 178 11.23 -6.95 17.65
CA ILE A 178 11.77 -7.27 16.32
C ILE A 178 12.12 -6.02 15.50
N GLY A 179 12.10 -4.84 16.12
CA GLY A 179 12.46 -3.57 15.48
C GLY A 179 11.30 -2.80 14.84
N ALA A 180 10.05 -3.24 15.01
CA ALA A 180 8.90 -2.48 14.50
C ALA A 180 8.76 -1.13 15.22
N THR A 181 8.31 -0.12 14.48
CA THR A 181 7.98 1.21 15.00
C THR A 181 6.47 1.31 15.19
N VAL A 182 6.03 1.45 16.43
CA VAL A 182 4.62 1.62 16.78
C VAL A 182 4.20 3.07 16.62
N ILE A 183 3.11 3.29 15.89
CA ILE A 183 2.63 4.61 15.46
C ILE A 183 1.24 4.94 16.00
N LEU A 184 0.45 3.94 16.38
CA LEU A 184 -0.84 4.08 17.07
C LEU A 184 -0.88 3.22 18.33
N SER A 185 -1.55 3.71 19.36
CA SER A 185 -1.74 2.99 20.61
C SER A 185 -3.14 3.07 21.19
N ALA A 186 -3.65 1.95 21.68
CA ALA A 186 -4.93 1.90 22.39
C ALA A 186 -4.79 2.60 23.75
N ASN A 187 -5.69 3.54 24.03
CA ASN A 187 -5.76 4.20 25.32
C ASN A 187 -6.53 3.31 26.30
N GLU A 188 -5.81 2.51 27.08
CA GLU A 188 -6.39 1.53 28.03
C GLU A 188 -7.31 2.15 29.10
N SER A 189 -7.32 3.49 29.27
CA SER A 189 -8.27 4.16 30.18
C SER A 189 -9.63 4.47 29.55
N SER A 190 -9.78 4.27 28.24
CA SER A 190 -10.96 4.66 27.47
C SER A 190 -11.95 3.52 27.19
N TYR A 191 -11.58 2.28 27.50
CA TYR A 191 -12.38 1.08 27.28
C TYR A 191 -12.24 0.09 28.44
N VAL A 192 -13.13 -0.89 28.53
CA VAL A 192 -13.13 -1.91 29.57
C VAL A 192 -12.45 -3.17 29.07
N ASP A 193 -11.34 -3.53 29.70
CA ASP A 193 -10.68 -4.82 29.54
C ASP A 193 -10.43 -5.46 30.92
N THR A 194 -10.91 -6.68 31.10
CA THR A 194 -10.72 -7.46 32.33
C THR A 194 -9.72 -8.60 32.13
N GLY A 195 -9.11 -8.71 30.96
CA GLY A 195 -8.08 -9.68 30.64
C GLY A 195 -6.74 -9.39 31.32
N THR A 196 -5.84 -10.36 31.24
CA THR A 196 -4.43 -10.17 31.64
C THR A 196 -3.59 -10.10 30.37
N HIS A 197 -2.95 -8.97 30.10
CA HIS A 197 -1.99 -8.88 29.00
C HIS A 197 -0.60 -9.33 29.44
N LEU A 198 0.08 -10.12 28.61
CA LEU A 198 1.44 -10.60 28.87
C LEU A 198 2.37 -10.14 27.74
N GLY A 199 3.24 -9.17 28.02
CA GLY A 199 4.44 -8.96 27.20
C GLY A 199 4.25 -8.26 25.84
N GLN A 200 3.10 -7.64 25.56
CA GLN A 200 2.88 -6.83 24.34
C GLN A 200 3.57 -5.46 24.35
N GLY A 201 4.16 -5.07 25.49
CA GLY A 201 4.85 -3.80 25.66
C GLY A 201 3.91 -2.63 25.97
N THR A 202 4.52 -1.47 26.23
CA THR A 202 3.83 -0.20 26.50
C THR A 202 4.52 0.92 25.72
N PRO A 203 3.79 1.88 25.14
CA PRO A 203 2.32 1.98 25.08
C PRO A 203 1.68 0.85 24.25
N HIS A 204 0.40 0.49 24.54
CA HIS A 204 -0.32 -0.65 23.96
C HIS A 204 -0.35 -0.53 22.42
N PRO A 205 0.34 -1.39 21.66
CA PRO A 205 0.46 -1.22 20.21
C PRO A 205 -0.86 -1.52 19.47
N THR A 206 -1.26 -0.65 18.54
CA THR A 206 -2.48 -0.83 17.71
C THR A 206 -2.15 -0.78 16.21
N ALA A 207 -1.14 -0.01 15.82
CA ALA A 207 -0.59 -0.05 14.47
C ALA A 207 0.92 0.20 14.50
N TRP A 208 1.64 -0.43 13.58
CA TRP A 208 3.09 -0.32 13.47
C TRP A 208 3.56 -0.56 12.04
N PHE A 209 4.82 -0.26 11.82
CA PHE A 209 5.50 -0.58 10.57
C PHE A 209 6.90 -1.14 10.84
N GLN A 210 7.46 -1.79 9.82
CA GLN A 210 8.85 -2.21 9.77
C GLN A 210 9.46 -1.66 8.49
N GLU A 211 10.50 -0.83 8.61
CA GLU A 211 11.25 -0.32 7.45
C GLU A 211 11.91 -1.48 6.68
N HIS A 212 12.26 -2.53 7.41
CA HIS A 212 12.82 -3.80 6.94
C HIS A 212 12.01 -4.93 7.58
N GLY A 213 11.18 -5.62 6.79
CA GLY A 213 10.33 -6.71 7.27
C GLY A 213 11.14 -7.84 7.90
N ALA A 214 10.91 -8.11 9.19
CA ALA A 214 11.66 -9.06 9.99
C ALA A 214 11.33 -10.54 9.68
N GLY A 215 10.37 -10.79 8.78
CA GLY A 215 10.11 -12.13 8.25
C GLY A 215 11.09 -12.56 7.18
N ALA A 216 11.79 -11.63 6.52
CA ALA A 216 12.83 -11.98 5.55
C ALA A 216 14.10 -12.49 6.25
N GLU A 217 14.78 -13.45 5.62
CA GLU A 217 16.03 -14.02 6.15
C GLU A 217 17.25 -13.09 5.98
N ASP A 218 17.19 -12.15 5.03
CA ASP A 218 18.21 -11.12 4.78
C ASP A 218 17.63 -9.71 4.92
N ASN A 219 18.01 -9.02 6.00
CA ASN A 219 17.54 -7.67 6.29
C ASN A 219 17.94 -6.65 5.21
N GLY A 220 19.03 -6.89 4.46
CA GLY A 220 19.56 -5.93 3.49
C GLY A 220 18.69 -5.70 2.25
N SER A 221 17.81 -6.66 1.93
CA SER A 221 16.93 -6.61 0.74
C SER A 221 15.44 -6.70 1.08
N SER A 222 15.09 -6.81 2.36
CA SER A 222 13.71 -6.93 2.85
C SER A 222 12.86 -5.72 2.46
N GLY A 223 11.61 -5.99 2.06
CA GLY A 223 10.61 -4.95 1.80
C GLY A 223 10.10 -4.32 3.10
N ARG A 224 9.12 -3.41 2.96
CA ARG A 224 8.43 -2.80 4.10
C ARG A 224 7.25 -3.66 4.55
N SER A 225 6.98 -3.64 5.85
CA SER A 225 5.79 -4.22 6.47
C SER A 225 4.96 -3.13 7.16
N PHE A 226 3.65 -3.13 6.97
CA PHE A 226 2.72 -2.27 7.70
C PHE A 226 1.59 -3.11 8.30
N TYR A 227 1.21 -2.81 9.54
CA TYR A 227 0.11 -3.48 10.23
C TYR A 227 -0.77 -2.48 10.98
N THR A 228 -2.08 -2.71 10.95
CA THR A 228 -3.05 -2.06 11.83
C THR A 228 -4.04 -3.10 12.36
N SER A 229 -4.37 -3.03 13.65
CA SER A 229 -5.30 -3.96 14.29
C SER A 229 -6.76 -3.57 14.14
N LEU A 230 -7.05 -2.38 13.62
CA LEU A 230 -8.41 -1.89 13.39
C LEU A 230 -8.96 -2.44 12.06
N GLY A 231 -10.29 -2.55 11.94
CA GLY A 231 -10.94 -2.97 10.70
C GLY A 231 -12.09 -3.97 10.85
N HIS A 232 -12.57 -4.23 12.07
CA HIS A 232 -13.60 -5.25 12.31
C HIS A 232 -14.93 -4.97 11.61
N LEU A 233 -15.42 -3.73 11.69
CA LEU A 233 -16.79 -3.36 11.30
C LEU A 233 -16.89 -2.93 9.83
N ASN A 234 -18.05 -3.15 9.22
CA ASN A 234 -18.37 -2.61 7.90
C ASN A 234 -18.35 -1.07 7.90
N GLU A 235 -18.78 -0.47 9.01
CA GLU A 235 -18.79 0.97 9.25
C GLU A 235 -17.37 1.54 9.26
N THR A 236 -16.39 0.82 9.81
CA THR A 236 -14.98 1.21 9.82
C THR A 236 -14.46 1.38 8.39
N TRP A 237 -14.84 0.50 7.47
CA TRP A 237 -14.45 0.59 6.05
C TRP A 237 -15.20 1.65 5.24
N GLN A 238 -16.17 2.33 5.85
CA GLN A 238 -16.87 3.49 5.25
C GLN A 238 -16.40 4.81 5.85
N ASP A 239 -15.61 4.77 6.93
CA ASP A 239 -15.05 5.95 7.59
C ASP A 239 -13.86 6.52 6.78
N GLU A 240 -13.92 7.81 6.49
CA GLU A 240 -12.90 8.45 5.65
C GLU A 240 -11.53 8.54 6.34
N LEU A 241 -11.48 8.68 7.67
CA LEU A 241 -10.22 8.71 8.41
C LEU A 241 -9.56 7.33 8.45
N PHE A 242 -10.35 6.27 8.67
CA PHE A 242 -9.85 4.89 8.61
C PHE A 242 -9.33 4.55 7.21
N LEU A 243 -10.09 4.88 6.17
CA LEU A 243 -9.63 4.67 4.79
C LEU A 243 -8.34 5.44 4.50
N ALA A 244 -8.26 6.71 4.93
CA ALA A 244 -7.03 7.46 4.80
C ALA A 244 -5.86 6.77 5.53
N HIS A 245 -6.07 6.25 6.74
CA HIS A 245 -5.05 5.55 7.52
C HIS A 245 -4.51 4.33 6.76
N VAL A 246 -5.42 3.49 6.27
CA VAL A 246 -5.09 2.30 5.48
C VAL A 246 -4.33 2.68 4.21
N PHE A 247 -4.82 3.64 3.42
CA PHE A 247 -4.14 4.04 2.18
C PHE A 247 -2.79 4.74 2.43
N GLY A 248 -2.65 5.50 3.52
CA GLY A 248 -1.37 6.05 3.94
C GLY A 248 -0.37 4.94 4.28
N GLY A 249 -0.82 3.85 4.91
CA GLY A 249 0.00 2.66 5.18
C GLY A 249 0.41 1.93 3.89
N ILE A 250 -0.56 1.63 3.01
CA ILE A 250 -0.32 0.96 1.73
C ILE A 250 0.67 1.76 0.86
N THR A 251 0.46 3.06 0.72
CA THR A 251 1.33 3.91 -0.11
C THR A 251 2.74 4.05 0.45
N TRP A 252 2.89 4.18 1.77
CA TRP A 252 4.19 4.17 2.42
C TRP A 252 4.91 2.83 2.20
N THR A 253 4.21 1.70 2.36
CA THR A 253 4.77 0.36 2.17
C THR A 253 5.30 0.16 0.75
N LEU A 254 4.52 0.56 -0.26
CA LEU A 254 4.90 0.44 -1.67
C LEU A 254 6.16 1.25 -2.03
N GLN A 255 6.50 2.31 -1.28
CA GLN A 255 7.67 3.16 -1.52
C GLN A 255 9.00 2.58 -1.00
N SER A 256 9.04 1.31 -0.60
CA SER A 256 10.24 0.63 -0.07
C SER A 256 11.46 0.62 -1.01
N ASN A 257 11.27 0.90 -2.31
CA ASN A 257 12.30 0.79 -3.35
C ASN A 257 12.85 -0.65 -3.54
N THR A 258 12.13 -1.67 -3.06
CA THR A 258 12.52 -3.08 -3.18
C THR A 258 11.72 -3.86 -4.23
N THR A 259 10.71 -3.22 -4.85
CA THR A 259 9.87 -3.85 -5.89
C THR A 259 9.89 -3.07 -7.20
N LEU A 260 9.39 -3.70 -8.27
CA LEU A 260 9.43 -3.14 -9.62
C LEU A 260 8.63 -1.84 -9.80
N ALA A 261 7.66 -1.54 -8.92
CA ALA A 261 6.98 -0.24 -8.89
C ALA A 261 7.93 0.95 -8.70
N PHE A 262 9.02 0.80 -7.94
CA PHE A 262 9.94 1.89 -7.61
C PHE A 262 11.42 1.59 -7.92
N ASN A 263 11.75 0.33 -8.21
CA ASN A 263 13.10 -0.12 -8.53
C ASN A 263 13.10 -1.11 -9.71
N ALA A 264 13.52 -0.66 -10.89
CA ALA A 264 13.56 -1.48 -12.10
C ALA A 264 14.52 -2.69 -12.04
N SER A 265 15.37 -2.77 -11.02
CA SER A 265 16.29 -3.91 -10.79
C SER A 265 15.75 -4.90 -9.75
N ALA A 266 14.56 -4.66 -9.20
CA ALA A 266 13.92 -5.56 -8.24
C ALA A 266 13.52 -6.91 -8.88
N GLN A 267 13.27 -7.90 -8.03
CA GLN A 267 12.96 -9.27 -8.45
C GLN A 267 11.47 -9.62 -8.36
N VAL A 268 10.69 -8.79 -7.69
CA VAL A 268 9.23 -8.93 -7.53
C VAL A 268 8.54 -7.60 -7.81
N GLY A 269 7.26 -7.65 -8.17
CA GLY A 269 6.46 -6.48 -8.51
C GLY A 269 5.93 -6.52 -9.93
N ASN A 270 5.08 -5.57 -10.27
CA ASN A 270 4.53 -5.47 -11.62
C ASN A 270 5.68 -5.28 -12.63
N PRO A 271 5.90 -6.22 -13.59
CA PRO A 271 6.92 -6.01 -14.60
C PRO A 271 6.63 -4.73 -15.38
N PRO A 272 7.64 -3.91 -15.69
CA PRO A 272 7.45 -2.76 -16.57
C PRO A 272 6.76 -3.24 -17.84
N ALA A 273 5.68 -2.57 -18.25
CA ALA A 273 4.94 -2.93 -19.45
C ALA A 273 5.95 -3.11 -20.58
N SER A 274 6.15 -4.36 -21.01
CA SER A 274 7.15 -4.65 -22.03
C SER A 274 6.75 -3.87 -23.27
N THR A 275 7.63 -2.98 -23.72
CA THR A 275 7.52 -2.38 -25.04
C THR A 275 7.59 -3.54 -26.02
N SER A 276 6.41 -3.98 -26.48
CA SER A 276 6.31 -4.96 -27.54
C SER A 276 7.11 -4.42 -28.72
N ASN A 277 8.28 -5.02 -29.00
CA ASN A 277 9.00 -4.80 -30.23
C ASN A 277 8.08 -5.21 -31.38
N SER A 278 7.45 -4.21 -32.01
CA SER A 278 6.75 -4.40 -33.27
C SER A 278 7.79 -4.81 -34.30
N THR A 279 7.83 -6.10 -34.61
CA THR A 279 8.61 -6.63 -35.71
C THR A 279 8.04 -6.03 -37.00
N SER A 280 8.85 -5.20 -37.65
CA SER A 280 8.55 -4.61 -38.94
C SER A 280 8.41 -5.71 -39.99
N SER A 281 7.20 -5.87 -40.53
CA SER A 281 7.00 -6.50 -41.83
C SER A 281 6.36 -5.48 -42.77
N SER A 282 7.16 -5.04 -43.72
CA SER A 282 6.79 -4.17 -44.82
C SER A 282 5.90 -4.92 -45.80
N SER A 283 4.69 -4.41 -46.03
CA SER A 283 3.99 -4.63 -47.29
C SER A 283 3.07 -3.45 -47.63
N THR A 284 2.93 -3.27 -48.94
CA THR A 284 2.75 -2.02 -49.68
C THR A 284 1.28 -1.58 -49.77
N SER A 285 1.10 -0.25 -49.76
CA SER A 285 -0.03 0.59 -50.22
C SER A 285 -1.27 -0.04 -50.86
N ILE A 286 -2.45 0.51 -50.53
CA ILE A 286 -3.35 1.28 -51.45
C ILE A 286 -4.40 2.06 -50.62
N LEU A 287 -4.61 3.33 -50.99
CA LEU A 287 -5.62 4.28 -50.49
C LEU A 287 -7.00 4.05 -51.18
N PRO A 288 -8.15 4.50 -50.63
CA PRO A 288 -8.57 5.91 -50.80
C PRO A 288 -9.31 6.57 -49.61
N THR A 289 -9.52 7.87 -49.76
CA THR A 289 -9.99 8.94 -48.84
C THR A 289 -11.54 9.09 -48.81
N PRO A 290 -12.15 10.18 -48.24
CA PRO A 290 -12.68 10.20 -46.88
C PRO A 290 -14.19 10.55 -46.82
N SER A 291 -14.83 10.42 -45.66
CA SER A 291 -16.06 11.18 -45.38
C SER A 291 -16.20 11.56 -43.91
N SER A 292 -16.68 12.78 -43.72
CA SER A 292 -16.80 13.59 -42.52
C SER A 292 -18.06 13.28 -41.70
N SER A 293 -18.01 13.41 -40.37
CA SER A 293 -18.78 14.43 -39.62
C SER A 293 -18.71 14.29 -38.09
N SER A 294 -18.30 15.39 -37.47
CA SER A 294 -18.80 16.03 -36.24
C SER A 294 -18.76 15.33 -34.88
N SER A 295 -17.90 15.91 -34.02
CA SER A 295 -17.84 15.81 -32.57
C SER A 295 -19.03 16.50 -31.88
N ALA A 296 -19.47 15.95 -30.74
CA ALA A 296 -20.14 16.71 -29.69
C ALA A 296 -19.43 16.40 -28.36
N ILE A 297 -18.79 17.42 -27.80
CA ILE A 297 -18.12 17.43 -26.51
C ILE A 297 -19.19 17.75 -25.46
N ILE A 298 -19.41 16.85 -24.50
CA ILE A 298 -20.17 17.16 -23.28
C ILE A 298 -19.13 17.54 -22.22
N SER A 299 -19.13 18.83 -21.88
CA SER A 299 -18.40 19.39 -20.74
C SER A 299 -19.14 19.06 -19.45
N CYS A 300 -18.42 18.52 -18.46
CA CYS A 300 -18.90 18.36 -17.08
C CYS A 300 -17.88 19.06 -16.14
N PRO A 301 -18.29 19.97 -15.24
CA PRO A 301 -17.35 20.76 -14.46
C PRO A 301 -16.83 20.09 -13.18
N SER A 302 -15.54 20.31 -12.95
CA SER A 302 -14.76 20.38 -11.69
C SER A 302 -14.53 19.12 -10.85
N ILE A 303 -13.51 18.35 -11.24
CA ILE A 303 -12.64 17.53 -10.35
C ILE A 303 -11.39 18.34 -9.90
N ASP A 304 -11.18 19.53 -10.47
CA ASP A 304 -9.88 20.22 -10.42
C ASP A 304 -9.50 20.87 -9.09
N LYS A 305 -10.44 21.09 -8.16
CA LYS A 305 -10.09 21.74 -6.88
C LYS A 305 -9.41 20.82 -5.88
N PHE A 306 -9.83 19.56 -5.80
CA PHE A 306 -9.32 18.62 -4.80
C PHE A 306 -7.93 18.08 -5.17
N VAL A 307 -7.70 17.83 -6.47
CA VAL A 307 -6.39 17.39 -6.98
C VAL A 307 -5.36 18.51 -6.85
N ALA A 308 -5.75 19.77 -7.08
CA ALA A 308 -4.86 20.92 -6.96
C ALA A 308 -4.43 21.17 -5.50
N GLU A 309 -5.35 21.07 -4.54
CA GLU A 309 -5.01 21.27 -3.11
C GLU A 309 -4.13 20.13 -2.58
N PHE A 310 -4.35 18.88 -3.01
CA PHE A 310 -3.51 17.75 -2.59
C PHE A 310 -2.09 17.82 -3.18
N MET A 311 -1.95 18.24 -4.45
CA MET A 311 -0.64 18.46 -5.07
C MET A 311 0.14 19.60 -4.43
N ILE A 312 -0.54 20.66 -3.95
CA ILE A 312 0.11 21.78 -3.25
C ILE A 312 0.70 21.32 -1.92
N VAL A 313 0.02 20.43 -1.18
CA VAL A 313 0.53 19.88 0.09
C VAL A 313 1.79 19.04 -0.14
N ILE A 314 1.81 18.22 -1.20
CA ILE A 314 2.97 17.41 -1.55
C ILE A 314 4.15 18.30 -1.97
N VAL A 315 3.93 19.27 -2.86
CA VAL A 315 5.02 20.16 -3.33
C VAL A 315 5.57 21.03 -2.20
N ALA A 316 4.73 21.48 -1.26
CA ALA A 316 5.16 22.25 -0.09
C ALA A 316 6.01 21.44 0.90
N ALA A 317 5.77 20.13 1.01
CA ALA A 317 6.54 19.23 1.87
C ALA A 317 7.97 18.98 1.33
N TYR A 318 8.14 18.92 0.01
CA TYR A 318 9.45 18.61 -0.60
C TYR A 318 10.25 19.84 -1.04
N PHE A 319 9.60 20.99 -1.25
CA PHE A 319 10.25 22.21 -1.76
C PHE A 319 9.83 23.49 -1.02
N PRO A 320 10.11 23.60 0.30
CA PRO A 320 9.62 24.70 1.14
C PRO A 320 10.18 26.08 0.75
N TRP A 321 11.24 26.16 -0.06
CA TRP A 321 11.81 27.43 -0.54
C TRP A 321 11.04 28.06 -1.69
N LEU A 322 10.14 27.34 -2.35
CA LEU A 322 9.33 27.87 -3.46
C LEU A 322 8.20 28.81 -2.98
N PHE A 323 7.88 28.81 -1.68
CA PHE A 323 6.73 29.53 -1.11
C PHE A 323 7.11 30.59 -0.07
N ARG A 324 8.38 30.98 0.02
CA ARG A 324 8.81 32.12 0.83
C ARG A 324 8.92 33.36 -0.05
N SER A 325 7.96 34.27 0.10
CA SER A 325 8.09 35.69 -0.28
C SER A 325 8.75 36.47 0.84
#